data_AF-A0A939VCJ6-F1
#
_entry.id   AF-A0A939VCJ6-F1
#
_cell.length_a   1.000
_cell.length_b   1.000
_cell.length_c   1.000
_cell.angle_alpha   90.00
_cell.angle_beta   90.00
_cell.angle_gamma   90.00
#
_symmetry.space_group_name_H-M   'P 1'
#
loop_
_entity.id
_entity.type
_entity.pdbx_description
1 polymer ?
#
loop_
_entity_poly.entity_id
_entity_poly.type
_entity_poly.pdbx_seq_one_letter_code
_entity_poly.pdbx_strand_id
1 'polypeptide(L)'
;ISLPFGTLRLKGSGSAGTHNGLGHIQQLIGQQYARLRVGIGNDFPRGAQVDYVLGDFSEEESVALEPVFNTAVEIIKSFVLSGVDITMNQYNKKSKS
;
A
#
# COMPACT_ATOMS: atom_id res chain seq x y z
N ILE A 1 10.39 1.66 -4.55
CA ILE A 1 10.33 2.55 -3.36
C ILE A 1 9.17 2.07 -2.48
N SER A 2 9.53 1.46 -1.36
CA SER A 2 8.61 1.08 -0.28
C SER A 2 8.04 2.35 0.36
N LEU A 3 6.77 2.29 0.77
CA LEU A 3 6.14 3.38 1.50
C LEU A 3 6.53 3.27 2.98
N PRO A 4 6.67 4.40 3.71
CA PRO A 4 6.88 4.36 5.15
C PRO A 4 5.79 3.53 5.85
N PHE A 5 6.14 2.94 6.99
CA PHE A 5 5.22 2.12 7.78
C PHE A 5 3.90 2.88 8.07
N GLY A 6 2.76 2.18 7.95
CA GLY A 6 1.42 2.73 8.16
C GLY A 6 0.92 3.69 7.07
N THR A 7 1.71 3.96 6.02
CA THR A 7 1.28 4.84 4.93
C THR A 7 0.32 4.13 3.99
N LEU A 8 -0.86 4.69 3.77
CA LEU A 8 -1.80 4.24 2.75
C LEU A 8 -1.69 5.11 1.51
N ARG A 9 -1.67 4.47 0.33
CA ARG A 9 -1.70 5.19 -0.95
C ARG A 9 -2.48 4.44 -2.01
N LEU A 10 -3.58 5.03 -2.46
CA LEU A 10 -4.35 4.57 -3.61
C LEU A 10 -3.69 5.05 -4.91
N LYS A 11 -3.56 4.15 -5.89
CA LYS A 11 -3.13 4.48 -7.26
C LYS A 11 -4.13 3.92 -8.25
N GLY A 12 -4.54 4.72 -9.25
CA GLY A 12 -5.39 4.26 -10.35
C GLY A 12 -4.68 3.42 -11.41
N SER A 13 -3.36 3.58 -11.59
CA SER A 13 -2.56 2.82 -12.56
C SER A 13 -1.04 2.93 -12.31
N GLY A 14 -0.24 2.27 -13.15
CA GLY A 14 1.22 2.42 -13.23
C GLY A 14 2.00 1.16 -12.85
N SER A 15 3.34 1.25 -12.76
CA SER A 15 4.19 0.07 -12.57
C SER A 15 4.05 -0.63 -11.20
N ALA A 16 4.40 -1.92 -11.17
CA ALA A 16 4.48 -2.76 -9.98
C ALA A 16 5.62 -2.36 -9.02
N GLY A 17 6.59 -1.59 -9.49
CA GLY A 17 7.81 -1.30 -8.73
C GLY A 17 8.60 -2.57 -8.46
N THR A 18 8.94 -2.81 -7.19
CA THR A 18 9.71 -4.00 -6.74
C THR A 18 8.80 -5.12 -6.20
N HIS A 19 7.49 -5.05 -6.43
CA HIS A 19 6.54 -6.02 -5.89
C HIS A 19 6.31 -7.19 -6.86
N ASN A 20 6.81 -8.38 -6.52
CA ASN A 20 6.75 -9.57 -7.39
C ASN A 20 5.31 -9.97 -7.78
N GLY A 21 4.38 -10.00 -6.82
CA GLY A 21 2.97 -10.33 -7.09
C GLY A 21 2.28 -9.37 -8.07
N LEU A 22 2.39 -8.06 -7.85
CA LEU A 22 1.91 -7.05 -8.80
C LEU A 22 2.60 -7.16 -10.17
N GLY A 23 3.89 -7.53 -10.21
CA GLY A 23 4.61 -7.77 -11.45
C GLY A 23 3.93 -8.87 -12.29
N HIS A 24 3.59 -9.98 -11.64
CA HIS A 24 2.89 -11.08 -12.31
C HIS A 24 1.46 -10.69 -12.75
N ILE A 25 0.69 -10.02 -11.88
CA ILE A 25 -0.65 -9.52 -12.25
C ILE A 25 -0.57 -8.60 -13.48
N GLN A 26 0.41 -7.69 -13.50
CA GLN A 26 0.60 -6.75 -14.62
C GLN A 26 0.97 -7.43 -15.94
N GLN A 27 1.66 -8.57 -15.89
CA GLN A 27 1.93 -9.36 -17.09
C GLN A 27 0.65 -9.97 -17.69
N LEU A 28 -0.35 -10.26 -16.85
CA LEU A 28 -1.59 -10.89 -17.27
C LEU A 28 -2.65 -9.88 -17.74
N ILE A 29 -2.85 -8.79 -16.98
CA ILE A 29 -3.96 -7.85 -17.20
C ILE A 29 -3.51 -6.42 -17.53
N GLY A 30 -2.20 -6.18 -17.61
CA GLY A 30 -1.64 -4.84 -17.82
C GLY A 30 -1.64 -3.97 -16.56
N GLN A 31 -1.31 -2.69 -16.72
CA GLN A 31 -1.09 -1.74 -15.61
C GLN A 31 -2.31 -0.88 -15.25
N GLN A 32 -3.42 -1.06 -15.98
CA GLN A 32 -4.61 -0.20 -15.91
C GLN A 32 -5.61 -0.72 -14.87
N TYR A 33 -5.16 -0.84 -13.63
CA TYR A 33 -6.01 -1.20 -12.51
C TYR A 33 -5.62 -0.43 -11.24
N ALA A 34 -6.65 -0.12 -10.46
CA ALA A 34 -6.48 0.55 -9.19
C ALA A 34 -5.91 -0.39 -8.13
N ARG A 35 -5.05 0.15 -7.25
CA ARG A 35 -4.46 -0.60 -6.14
C ARG A 35 -4.25 0.29 -4.93
N LEU A 36 -4.68 -0.21 -3.77
CA LEU A 36 -4.37 0.37 -2.47
C LEU A 36 -3.05 -0.22 -1.97
N ARG A 37 -2.06 0.64 -1.74
CA ARG A 37 -0.77 0.25 -1.21
C ARG A 37 -0.74 0.50 0.30
N VAL A 38 -0.32 -0.50 1.06
CA VAL A 38 -0.03 -0.40 2.48
C VAL A 38 1.48 -0.36 2.64
N GLY A 39 1.99 0.68 3.30
CA GLY A 39 3.39 0.81 3.63
C GLY A 39 3.73 -0.07 4.82
N ILE A 40 4.55 -1.06 4.58
CA ILE A 40 5.13 -1.91 5.63
C ILE A 40 6.50 -1.39 6.07
N GLY A 41 7.00 -0.26 5.56
CA GLY A 41 8.33 0.23 5.87
C GLY A 41 9.44 -0.38 5.01
N ASN A 42 10.67 -0.06 5.38
CA ASN A 42 11.90 -0.52 4.72
C ASN A 42 13.07 -0.68 5.69
N ASP A 43 12.76 -0.89 6.97
CA ASP A 43 13.76 -1.00 8.03
C ASP A 43 14.29 -2.43 8.10
N PHE A 44 15.02 -2.82 7.06
CA PHE A 44 15.67 -4.11 6.98
C PHE A 44 17.07 -3.96 6.35
N PRO A 45 18.06 -4.75 6.81
CA PRO A 45 19.39 -4.79 6.20
C PRO A 45 19.31 -5.14 4.71
N ARG A 46 20.31 -4.68 3.92
CA ARG A 46 20.43 -5.11 2.52
C ARG A 46 20.48 -6.65 2.46
N GLY A 47 19.59 -7.23 1.66
CA GLY A 47 19.47 -8.68 1.49
C GLY A 47 18.39 -9.34 2.35
N ALA A 48 17.91 -8.68 3.41
CA ALA A 48 16.90 -9.24 4.33
C ALA A 48 15.44 -8.93 3.92
N GLN A 49 15.21 -8.48 2.68
CA GLN A 49 13.87 -8.10 2.22
C GLN A 49 12.89 -9.27 2.22
N VAL A 50 13.36 -10.47 1.89
CA VAL A 50 12.51 -11.67 1.84
C VAL A 50 12.02 -12.02 3.25
N ASP A 51 12.93 -12.07 4.21
CA ASP A 51 12.62 -12.37 5.61
C ASP A 51 11.68 -11.30 6.20
N TYR A 52 11.90 -10.03 5.85
CA TYR A 52 11.05 -8.93 6.30
C TYR A 52 9.60 -9.04 5.81
N VAL A 53 9.40 -9.45 4.55
CA VAL A 53 8.06 -9.56 3.95
C VAL A 53 7.33 -10.84 4.40
N LEU A 54 8.09 -11.88 4.78
CA LEU A 54 7.55 -13.15 5.26
C LEU A 54 7.40 -13.22 6.78
N GLY A 55 7.98 -12.27 7.51
CA GLY A 55 7.89 -12.18 8.97
C GLY A 55 6.53 -11.68 9.45
N ASP A 56 6.22 -12.01 10.69
CA ASP A 56 5.06 -11.47 11.40
C ASP A 56 5.34 -10.05 11.90
N PHE A 57 4.29 -9.25 12.02
CA PHE A 57 4.36 -7.95 12.68
C PHE A 57 4.62 -8.13 14.18
N SER A 58 5.41 -7.22 14.77
CA SER A 58 5.51 -7.12 16.23
C SER A 58 4.17 -6.74 16.86
N GLU A 59 4.05 -6.88 18.17
CA GLU A 59 2.85 -6.44 18.90
C GLU A 59 2.64 -4.93 18.76
N GLU A 60 3.72 -4.15 18.86
CA GLU A 60 3.69 -2.70 18.67
C GLU A 60 3.30 -2.31 17.24
N GLU A 61 3.82 -3.02 16.24
CA GLU A 61 3.46 -2.82 14.83
C GLU A 61 1.99 -3.16 14.59
N SER A 62 1.51 -4.26 15.17
CA SER A 62 0.11 -4.71 15.05
C SER A 62 -0.85 -3.67 15.62
N VAL A 63 -0.58 -3.16 16.83
CA VAL A 63 -1.37 -2.09 17.46
C VAL A 63 -1.32 -0.80 16.62
N ALA A 64 -0.15 -0.46 16.07
CA ALA A 64 0.00 0.71 15.19
C ALA A 64 -0.74 0.54 13.84
N LEU A 65 -0.93 -0.68 13.36
CA LEU A 65 -1.64 -0.99 12.11
C LEU A 65 -3.16 -1.03 12.26
N GLU A 66 -3.71 -1.25 13.45
CA GLU A 66 -5.18 -1.20 13.66
C GLU A 66 -5.85 0.07 13.09
N PRO A 67 -5.41 1.31 13.43
CA PRO A 67 -6.00 2.52 12.85
C PRO A 67 -5.73 2.65 11.34
N VAL A 68 -4.64 2.06 10.85
CA VAL A 68 -4.30 2.00 9.43
C VAL A 68 -5.32 1.13 8.69
N PHE A 69 -5.65 -0.05 9.22
CA PHE A 69 -6.66 -0.92 8.62
C PHE A 69 -8.06 -0.29 8.64
N ASN A 70 -8.43 0.40 9.72
CA ASN A 70 -9.69 1.15 9.75
C ASN A 70 -9.74 2.20 8.63
N THR A 71 -8.65 2.93 8.42
CA THR A 71 -8.56 3.91 7.32
C THR A 71 -8.59 3.22 5.95
N ALA A 72 -7.95 2.06 5.79
CA ALA A 72 -7.97 1.30 4.56
C ALA A 72 -9.38 0.84 4.19
N VAL A 73 -10.18 0.42 5.16
CA VAL A 73 -11.59 0.07 4.98
C VAL A 73 -12.38 1.29 4.48
N GLU A 74 -12.18 2.47 5.06
CA GLU A 74 -12.83 3.70 4.59
C GLU A 74 -12.40 4.09 3.17
N ILE A 75 -11.13 3.90 2.82
CA ILE A 75 -10.64 4.09 1.44
C ILE A 75 -11.35 3.14 0.48
N ILE A 76 -11.50 1.87 0.84
CA ILE A 76 -12.18 0.88 -0.01
C ILE A 76 -13.64 1.27 -0.23
N LYS A 77 -14.35 1.67 0.84
CA LYS A 77 -15.73 2.17 0.74
C LYS A 77 -15.83 3.38 -0.17
N SER A 78 -14.98 4.39 0.05
CA SER A 78 -14.95 5.60 -0.79
C SER A 78 -14.62 5.28 -2.24
N PHE A 79 -13.68 4.37 -2.51
CA PHE A 79 -13.31 3.97 -3.87
C PHE A 79 -14.50 3.36 -4.63
N VAL A 80 -15.25 2.48 -3.96
CA VAL A 80 -16.42 1.83 -4.55
C VAL A 80 -17.57 2.84 -4.78
N LEU A 81 -17.77 3.78 -3.86
CA LEU A 81 -18.92 4.69 -3.88
C LEU A 81 -18.68 5.99 -4.66
N SER A 82 -17.44 6.47 -4.70
CA SER A 82 -17.07 7.80 -5.21
C SER A 82 -16.02 7.75 -6.33
N GLY A 83 -15.47 6.58 -6.63
CA GLY A 83 -14.49 6.40 -7.69
C GLY A 83 -13.08 6.84 -7.32
N VAL A 84 -12.12 6.44 -8.17
CA VAL A 84 -10.68 6.51 -7.88
C VAL A 84 -10.17 7.92 -7.62
N ASP A 85 -10.57 8.91 -8.42
CA ASP A 85 -10.00 10.25 -8.37
C ASP A 85 -10.40 10.99 -7.08
N ILE A 86 -11.69 10.90 -6.70
CA ILE A 86 -12.21 11.50 -5.47
C ILE A 86 -11.51 10.88 -4.26
N THR A 87 -11.47 9.55 -4.19
CA THR A 87 -10.82 8.84 -3.09
C THR A 87 -9.33 9.14 -3.01
N MET A 88 -8.63 9.19 -4.15
CA MET A 88 -7.21 9.55 -4.17
C MET A 88 -7.00 10.96 -3.62
N ASN A 89 -7.81 11.94 -4.00
CA ASN A 89 -7.68 13.31 -3.50
C ASN A 89 -7.96 13.41 -1.99
N GLN A 90 -8.90 12.62 -1.49
CA GLN A 90 -9.28 12.63 -0.08
C GLN A 90 -8.25 11.93 0.83
N TYR A 91 -7.71 10.79 0.40
CA TYR A 91 -6.94 9.90 1.28
C TYR A 91 -5.45 9.82 0.98
N ASN A 92 -5.00 10.13 -0.24
CA ASN A 92 -3.57 10.26 -0.49
C ASN A 92 -3.08 11.56 0.14
N LYS A 93 -2.84 11.54 1.46
CA LYS A 93 -2.24 12.69 2.16
C LYS A 93 -0.97 13.08 1.42
N LYS A 94 -0.82 14.37 1.11
CA LYS A 94 0.48 14.93 0.75
C LYS A 94 1.39 14.66 1.95
N SER A 95 2.43 13.85 1.79
CA SER A 95 3.48 13.80 2.81
C SER A 95 3.92 15.25 3.01
N LYS A 96 3.88 15.75 4.25
CA LYS A 96 4.57 17.01 4.55
C LYS A 96 6.01 16.80 4.07
N SER A 97 6.40 17.61 3.09
CA SER A 97 7.75 17.65 2.57
C SER A 97 8.71 18.18 3.62
#